data_AF-A0A960H7N2-F1
#
_entry.id   AF-A0A960H7N2-F1
#
_cell.length_a   1.000
_cell.length_b   1.000
_cell.length_c   1.000
_cell.angle_alpha   90.00
_cell.angle_beta   90.00
_cell.angle_gamma   90.00
#
_symmetry.space_group_name_H-M   'P 1'
#
loop_
_entity.id
_entity.type
_entity.pdbx_description
1 polymer ?
#
loop_
_entity_poly.entity_id
_entity_poly.type
_entity_poly.pdbx_seq_one_letter_code
_entity_poly.pdbx_strand_id
1 'polypeptide(L)' 'MKVAIAGAGAVGRSIARELLENEHEVTLIERNAEHIDVDAIPAAHWRLGDACEISLLESVHLEEFDVVIAATG' A
#
# COMPACT_ATOMS: atom_id res chain seq x y z
N MET A 1 -7.96 -5.52 -9.97
CA MET A 1 -6.92 -4.55 -10.36
C MET A 1 -5.80 -4.59 -9.35
N LYS A 2 -4.58 -4.26 -9.75
CA LYS A 2 -3.44 -4.06 -8.86
C LYS A 2 -3.42 -2.61 -8.37
N VAL A 3 -3.56 -2.40 -7.07
CA VAL A 3 -3.60 -1.06 -6.45
C VAL A 3 -2.47 -0.90 -5.44
N ALA A 4 -1.67 0.15 -5.63
CA ALA A 4 -0.65 0.56 -4.68
C ALA A 4 -1.18 1.72 -3.83
N ILE A 5 -1.00 1.66 -2.52
CA ILE A 5 -1.39 2.72 -1.60
C ILE A 5 -0.13 3.19 -0.85
N ALA A 6 0.27 4.43 -1.08
CA ALA A 6 1.33 5.08 -0.32
C ALA A 6 0.75 5.66 0.97
N GLY A 7 1.18 5.14 2.11
CA GLY A 7 0.69 5.45 3.45
C GLY A 7 -0.26 4.38 3.98
N ALA A 8 0.06 3.79 5.13
CA ALA A 8 -0.76 2.82 5.86
C ALA A 8 -1.30 3.38 7.18
N GLY A 9 -1.56 4.69 7.21
CA GLY A 9 -2.33 5.35 8.29
C GLY A 9 -3.81 4.95 8.29
N ALA A 10 -4.64 5.68 9.05
CA ALA A 10 -6.06 5.38 9.16
C ALA A 10 -6.79 5.37 7.79
N VAL A 11 -6.53 6.36 6.95
CA VAL A 11 -7.15 6.49 5.62
C VAL A 11 -6.67 5.38 4.68
N GLY A 12 -5.35 5.19 4.54
CA GLY A 12 -4.79 4.16 3.67
C GLY A 12 -5.29 2.75 4.01
N ARG A 13 -5.38 2.42 5.31
CA ARG A 13 -5.94 1.15 5.79
C ARG A 13 -7.43 1.01 5.52
N SER A 14 -8.21 2.09 5.65
CA SER A 14 -9.64 2.09 5.32
C SER A 14 -9.87 1.80 3.84
N ILE A 15 -9.11 2.46 2.96
CA ILE A 15 -9.18 2.25 1.52
C ILE A 15 -8.74 0.83 1.15
N ALA A 16 -7.66 0.33 1.76
CA ALA A 16 -7.18 -1.03 1.52
C ALA A 16 -8.24 -2.10 1.82
N ARG A 17 -8.97 -1.97 2.94
CA ARG A 17 -10.04 -2.92 3.29
C ARG A 17 -11.15 -2.95 2.25
N GLU A 18 -11.66 -1.79 1.86
CA GLU A 18 -12.72 -1.67 0.85
C GLU A 18 -12.29 -2.28 -0.49
N LEU A 19 -11.06 -1.99 -0.95
CA LEU A 19 -10.55 -2.52 -2.21
C LEU A 19 -10.37 -4.05 -2.16
N LEU A 20 -9.92 -4.60 -1.04
CA LEU A 20 -9.79 -6.04 -0.85
C LEU A 20 -11.17 -6.74 -0.83
N GLU A 21 -12.18 -6.12 -0.21
CA GLU A 21 -13.57 -6.61 -0.24
C GLU A 21 -14.14 -6.65 -1.66
N ASN A 22 -13.68 -5.77 -2.54
CA ASN A 22 -14.03 -5.73 -3.97
C ASN A 22 -13.06 -6.54 -4.85
N GLU A 23 -12.35 -7.52 -4.28
CA GLU A 23 -11.48 -8.47 -5.01
C GLU A 23 -10.35 -7.79 -5.79
N HIS A 24 -9.76 -6.72 -5.24
CA HIS A 24 -8.55 -6.10 -5.79
C HIS A 24 -7.29 -6.56 -5.06
N GLU A 25 -6.17 -6.57 -5.77
CA GLU A 25 -4.86 -6.84 -5.19
C GLU A 25 -4.30 -5.52 -4.63
N VAL A 26 -4.06 -5.46 -3.33
CA VAL A 26 -3.63 -4.23 -2.66
C VAL A 26 -2.22 -4.37 -2.11
N THR A 27 -1.36 -3.41 -2.43
CA THR A 27 -0.05 -3.24 -1.81
C THR A 27 0.00 -1.92 -1.02
N LEU A 28 0.25 -1.99 0.28
CA LEU A 28 0.48 -0.86 1.18
C LEU A 28 1.99 -0.58 1.28
N ILE A 29 2.39 0.65 0.97
CA ILE A 29 3.75 1.16 1.15
C ILE A 29 3.73 2.10 2.36
N GLU A 30 4.50 1.80 3.39
CA GLU A 30 4.53 2.60 4.61
C GLU A 30 5.97 2.77 5.08
N ARG A 31 6.32 4.01 5.45
CA ARG A 31 7.67 4.37 5.86
C ARG A 31 7.90 4.12 7.35
N ASN A 32 6.88 4.35 8.18
CA ASN A 32 6.95 4.15 9.61
C ASN A 32 6.69 2.68 9.95
N ALA A 33 7.73 1.97 10.39
CA ALA A 33 7.63 0.57 10.80
C ALA A 33 6.60 0.34 11.93
N GLU A 34 6.35 1.34 12.77
CA GLU A 34 5.33 1.26 13.83
C GLU A 34 3.90 1.20 13.30
N HIS A 35 3.67 1.63 12.06
CA HIS A 35 2.37 1.58 11.40
C HIS A 35 2.15 0.30 10.58
N ILE A 36 3.18 -0.54 10.43
CA ILE A 36 3.07 -1.84 9.78
C ILE A 36 2.35 -2.80 10.73
N ASP A 37 1.12 -3.16 10.35
CA ASP A 37 0.30 -4.12 11.08
C ASP A 37 -0.27 -5.12 10.07
N VAL A 38 0.53 -6.15 9.79
CA VAL A 38 0.18 -7.20 8.82
C VAL A 38 -1.03 -8.01 9.29
N ASP A 39 -1.23 -8.15 10.59
CA ASP A 39 -2.37 -8.87 11.16
C ASP A 39 -3.67 -8.05 11.04
N ALA A 40 -3.59 -6.72 11.03
CA ALA A 40 -4.75 -5.87 10.79
C ALA A 40 -5.34 -6.03 9.38
N ILE A 41 -4.50 -6.23 8.36
CA ILE A 41 -4.94 -6.43 6.97
C ILE A 41 -4.11 -7.56 6.32
N PRO A 42 -4.40 -8.83 6.65
CA PRO A 42 -3.57 -9.97 6.22
C PRO A 42 -3.60 -10.23 4.71
N ALA A 43 -4.67 -9.79 4.03
CA ALA A 43 -4.83 -9.97 2.59
C ALA A 43 -4.09 -8.91 1.76
N ALA A 44 -3.58 -7.84 2.38
CA ALA A 44 -2.76 -6.85 1.69
C ALA A 44 -1.29 -7.28 1.68
N HIS A 45 -0.58 -6.91 0.61
CA HIS A 45 0.88 -6.93 0.61
C HIS A 45 1.41 -5.68 1.31
N TRP A 46 2.44 -5.84 2.13
CA TRP A 46 3.06 -4.73 2.85
C TRP A 46 4.50 -4.51 2.37
N ARG A 47 4.87 -3.24 2.22
CA ARG A 47 6.21 -2.79 1.83
C ARG A 47 6.65 -1.68 2.77
N LEU A 48 7.70 -1.96 3.55
CA LEU A 48 8.34 -0.95 4.38
C LEU A 48 9.24 -0.09 3.49
N GLY A 49 8.96 1.21 3.42
CA GLY A 49 9.77 2.14 2.65
C GLY A 49 9.08 3.48 2.40
N ASP A 50 9.85 4.44 1.90
CA ASP A 50 9.35 5.75 1.52
C ASP A 50 8.84 5.74 0.08
N ALA A 51 7.55 6.01 -0.12
CA ALA A 51 6.93 6.05 -1.44
C ALA A 51 7.43 7.22 -2.32
N CYS A 52 8.28 8.12 -1.80
CA CYS A 52 8.99 9.13 -2.58
C CYS A 52 10.36 8.65 -3.12
N GLU A 53 10.85 7.47 -2.70
CA GLU A 53 12.11 6.91 -3.18
C GLU A 53 11.91 6.13 -4.48
N ILE A 54 12.50 6.62 -5.58
CA ILE A 54 12.37 6.00 -6.92
C ILE A 54 12.81 4.53 -6.89
N SER A 55 13.93 4.23 -6.22
CA SER A 55 14.45 2.87 -6.11
C SER A 55 13.47 1.90 -5.44
N LEU A 56 12.68 2.38 -4.47
CA LEU A 56 11.62 1.57 -3.86
C LEU A 56 10.50 1.30 -4.87
N LEU A 57 10.05 2.34 -5.59
CA LEU A 57 8.98 2.23 -6.57
C LEU A 57 9.35 1.26 -7.71
N GLU A 58 10.60 1.28 -8.15
CA GLU A 58 11.15 0.31 -9.10
C GLU A 58 11.16 -1.11 -8.52
N SER A 59 11.58 -1.29 -7.26
CA SER A 59 11.63 -2.63 -6.64
C SER A 59 10.25 -3.28 -6.45
N VAL A 60 9.20 -2.47 -6.31
CA VAL A 60 7.81 -2.95 -6.21
C VAL A 60 7.16 -3.14 -7.58
N HIS A 61 7.86 -2.82 -8.68
CA HIS A 61 7.36 -2.86 -10.05
C HIS A 61 6.08 -2.01 -10.18
N LEU A 62 6.14 -0.74 -9.74
CA LEU A 62 4.99 0.15 -9.69
C LEU A 62 4.32 0.32 -11.08
N GLU A 63 5.07 0.16 -12.16
CA GLU A 63 4.59 0.16 -13.55
C GLU A 63 3.58 -0.95 -13.87
N GLU A 64 3.51 -2.02 -13.06
CA GLU A 64 2.52 -3.08 -13.21
C GLU A 64 1.19 -2.79 -12.51
N PHE A 65 1.12 -1.69 -11.73
CA PHE A 65 -0.09 -1.33 -11.01
C PHE A 65 -1.04 -0.52 -11.88
N ASP A 66 -2.33 -0.80 -11.75
CA ASP A 66 -3.39 -0.09 -12.48
C ASP A 66 -3.66 1.28 -11.85
N VAL A 67 -3.54 1.37 -10.52
CA VAL A 67 -3.86 2.56 -9.73
C VAL A 67 -2.85 2.75 -8.60
N VAL A 68 -2.45 4.00 -8.38
CA VAL A 68 -1.66 4.42 -7.21
C VAL A 68 -2.45 5.45 -6.41
N ILE A 69 -2.57 5.25 -5.11
CA ILE A 69 -3.26 6.14 -4.17
C ILE A 69 -2.24 6.75 -3.22
N ALA A 70 -2.07 8.07 -3.28
CA ALA A 70 -1.24 8.81 -2.34
C ALA A 70 -2.07 9.21 -1.11
N ALA A 71 -1.96 8.44 -0.03
CA ALA A 71 -2.70 8.62 1.23
C ALA A 71 -1.75 8.88 2.43
N THR A 72 -0.56 9.42 2.15
CA THR A 72 0.41 9.87 3.15
C THR A 72 -0.06 11.16 3.81
N GLY A 73 0.17 11.29 5.12
CA GLY A 73 -0.13 12.49 5.91
C GLY A 73 0.77 12.61 7.13
#